data_AF-A0AAE0LFN9-F1
#
_entry.id   AF-A0AAE0LFN9-F1
#
_cell.length_a   1.000
_cell.length_b   1.000
_cell.length_c   1.000
_cell.angle_alpha   90.00
_cell.angle_beta   90.00
_cell.angle_gamma   90.00
#
_symmetry.space_group_name_H-M   'P 1'
#
loop_
_entity.id
_entity.type
_entity.pdbx_description
1 polymer ?
#
loop_
_entity_poly.entity_id
_entity_poly.type
_entity_poly.pdbx_seq_one_letter_code
_entity_poly.pdbx_strand_id
1 'polypeptide(L)'
;MLYSTAFLPAAFAQDETRPEVGDCPDCIGVLNGLLNSCPPETISCVSSQNDDESHFIKPWIYPGDRIEAMNQLVEVATGGLYDPGVKRTPFGRDRVEVAGFILGTTAAFVTGQDLPDKPKQRNRQQEEIELFNGYLVERDDEEGYIRLEIEGEGAIIYDAEFIFLPDDELVDIRLSARGDAKSGKLELSYLDGFIISENASRRLCEKLRFALRWEIAVVITSFDPRFNNGRELWFEKPFNALGIGTQSANQ
;
A
#
# COMPACT_ATOMS: atom_id res chain seq x y z
N MET A 1 -18.23 37.71 10.60
CA MET A 1 -17.44 36.51 10.92
C MET A 1 -18.42 35.37 11.13
N LEU A 2 -18.66 34.57 10.09
CA LEU A 2 -19.48 33.37 10.17
C LEU A 2 -18.49 32.21 10.13
N TYR A 3 -18.32 31.52 11.26
CA TYR A 3 -17.60 30.25 11.30
C TYR A 3 -18.42 29.25 10.49
N SER A 4 -17.84 28.76 9.40
CA SER A 4 -18.37 27.62 8.66
C SER A 4 -18.17 26.40 9.54
N THR A 5 -19.23 25.94 10.20
CA THR A 5 -19.26 24.62 10.82
C THR A 5 -19.16 23.59 9.71
N ALA A 6 -17.98 22.99 9.52
CA ALA A 6 -17.81 21.81 8.70
C ALA A 6 -18.72 20.71 9.26
N PHE A 7 -19.70 20.29 8.46
CA PHE A 7 -20.54 19.14 8.78
C PHE A 7 -19.68 17.88 8.61
N LEU A 8 -19.34 17.22 9.72
CA LEU A 8 -18.78 15.88 9.68
C LEU A 8 -19.81 14.93 9.04
N PRO A 9 -19.42 14.08 8.06
CA PRO A 9 -20.29 13.03 7.57
C PRO A 9 -20.63 12.05 8.70
N ALA A 10 -21.83 11.47 8.67
CA ALA A 10 -22.33 10.60 9.75
C ALA A 10 -21.42 9.38 10.06
N ALA A 11 -20.62 8.93 9.09
CA ALA A 11 -19.64 7.85 9.27
C ALA A 11 -18.44 8.24 10.15
N PHE A 12 -18.17 9.53 10.35
CA PHE A 12 -17.02 10.06 11.11
C PHE A 12 -17.44 10.75 12.42
N ALA A 13 -18.71 10.65 12.79
CA ALA A 13 -19.24 11.29 14.00
C ALA A 13 -18.84 10.50 15.27
N GLN A 14 -17.91 11.06 16.05
CA GLN A 14 -17.46 10.64 17.39
C GLN A 14 -17.59 9.15 17.68
N ASP A 15 -16.71 8.40 17.05
CA ASP A 15 -16.54 6.97 17.21
C ASP A 15 -15.73 6.68 18.49
N GLU A 16 -16.28 5.92 19.43
CA GLU A 16 -15.58 5.41 20.62
C GLU A 16 -14.37 4.52 20.26
N THR A 17 -14.16 4.22 18.97
CA THR A 17 -13.01 3.49 18.44
C THR A 17 -11.90 4.39 17.86
N ARG A 18 -12.00 5.72 17.97
CA ARG A 18 -10.89 6.60 17.60
C ARG A 18 -9.69 6.32 18.54
N PRO A 19 -8.50 6.01 18.01
CA PRO A 19 -7.39 5.66 18.88
C PRO A 19 -6.92 6.88 19.69
N GLU A 20 -6.36 6.60 20.87
CA GLU A 20 -5.79 7.64 21.74
C GLU A 20 -4.59 8.31 21.04
N VAL A 21 -4.36 9.59 21.34
CA VAL A 21 -3.19 10.34 20.84
C VAL A 21 -2.12 10.35 21.93
N GLY A 22 -0.87 9.99 21.61
CA GLY A 22 0.25 10.05 22.56
C GLY A 22 1.26 8.90 22.46
N ASP A 23 1.89 8.58 23.60
CA ASP A 23 3.08 7.71 23.69
C ASP A 23 2.76 6.24 24.02
N CYS A 24 1.53 5.79 23.75
CA CYS A 24 1.17 4.39 23.95
C CYS A 24 1.45 3.54 22.69
N PRO A 25 1.61 2.21 22.82
CA PRO A 25 1.91 1.34 21.67
C PRO A 25 0.87 1.40 20.54
N ASP A 26 -0.38 1.67 20.89
CA ASP A 26 -1.50 1.75 19.95
C ASP A 26 -1.89 3.19 19.62
N CYS A 27 -1.21 4.17 20.22
CA CYS A 27 -1.55 5.57 20.07
C CYS A 27 -1.18 6.06 18.68
N ILE A 28 -1.85 7.13 18.26
CA ILE A 28 -1.56 7.87 17.03
C ILE A 28 -0.91 9.21 17.38
N GLY A 29 -0.29 9.84 16.40
CA GLY A 29 0.43 11.10 16.54
C GLY A 29 1.92 10.97 16.25
N VAL A 30 2.57 12.13 16.23
CA VAL A 30 4.02 12.25 16.11
C VAL A 30 4.64 12.28 17.50
N LEU A 31 5.58 11.38 17.77
CA LEU A 31 6.39 11.37 18.98
C LEU A 31 7.87 11.55 18.61
N ASN A 32 8.49 12.64 19.06
CA ASN A 32 9.88 12.99 18.75
C ASN A 32 10.18 13.07 17.23
N GLY A 33 9.22 13.56 16.43
CA GLY A 33 9.37 13.65 14.97
C GLY A 33 9.22 12.32 14.24
N LEU A 34 8.72 11.28 14.92
CA LEU A 34 8.55 9.93 14.38
C LEU A 34 7.09 9.49 14.48
N LEU A 35 6.65 8.62 13.57
CA LEU A 35 5.34 7.98 13.61
C LEU A 35 5.42 6.72 14.47
N ASN A 36 4.34 6.41 15.18
CA ASN A 36 4.31 5.18 15.99
C ASN A 36 4.40 3.91 15.12
N SER A 37 5.05 2.87 15.63
CA SER A 37 5.08 1.58 14.95
C SER A 37 3.71 0.88 15.00
N CYS A 38 3.45 -0.02 14.06
CA CYS A 38 2.33 -0.95 14.11
C CYS A 38 2.55 -2.01 15.19
N PRO A 39 1.54 -2.30 16.03
CA PRO A 39 1.59 -3.41 16.97
C PRO A 39 1.70 -4.76 16.24
N PRO A 40 2.51 -5.72 16.72
CA PRO A 40 2.82 -6.96 16.02
C PRO A 40 1.61 -7.88 15.79
N GLU A 41 0.55 -7.73 16.58
CA GLU A 41 -0.70 -8.48 16.48
C GLU A 41 -1.67 -7.94 15.41
N THR A 42 -1.41 -6.75 14.86
CA THR A 42 -2.35 -6.05 13.97
C THR A 42 -2.12 -6.39 12.50
N ILE A 43 -2.94 -7.26 11.92
CA ILE A 43 -2.77 -7.69 10.51
C ILE A 43 -2.93 -6.52 9.51
N SER A 44 -3.82 -5.57 9.81
CA SER A 44 -4.13 -4.44 8.93
C SER A 44 -3.55 -3.12 9.45
N CYS A 45 -2.24 -3.10 9.69
CA CYS A 45 -1.47 -1.89 9.93
C CYS A 45 -0.24 -1.88 9.02
N VAL A 46 0.18 -0.69 8.57
CA VAL A 46 1.48 -0.47 7.94
C VAL A 46 2.14 0.80 8.44
N SER A 47 3.47 0.81 8.51
CA SER A 47 4.26 2.00 8.83
C SER A 47 5.62 1.94 8.13
N SER A 48 6.17 3.09 7.75
CA SER A 48 7.54 3.19 7.22
C SER A 48 8.63 3.09 8.28
N GLN A 49 8.25 3.06 9.56
CA GLN A 49 9.16 2.99 10.70
C GLN A 49 9.08 1.64 11.44
N ASN A 50 8.42 0.64 10.85
CA ASN A 50 8.40 -0.73 11.36
C ASN A 50 9.63 -1.53 10.89
N ASP A 51 10.19 -2.36 11.77
CA ASP A 51 11.34 -3.22 11.47
C ASP A 51 10.96 -4.60 10.90
N ASP A 52 9.66 -4.88 10.76
CA ASP A 52 9.16 -6.17 10.30
C ASP A 52 8.52 -6.10 8.90
N GLU A 53 8.69 -7.16 8.11
CA GLU A 53 8.24 -7.19 6.71
C GLU A 53 6.71 -7.06 6.53
N SER A 54 5.94 -7.58 7.49
CA SER A 54 4.48 -7.59 7.45
C SER A 54 3.88 -6.19 7.54
N HIS A 55 4.42 -5.34 8.42
CA HIS A 55 3.93 -3.99 8.64
C HIS A 55 4.76 -2.93 7.91
N PHE A 56 6.01 -3.20 7.53
CA PHE A 56 6.85 -2.21 6.86
C PHE A 56 6.31 -1.80 5.49
N ILE A 57 6.09 -0.50 5.27
CA ILE A 57 5.85 0.08 3.94
C ILE A 57 6.94 1.09 3.61
N LYS A 58 7.36 1.15 2.36
CA LYS A 58 8.40 2.11 1.97
C LYS A 58 7.85 3.55 2.03
N PRO A 59 8.67 4.52 2.49
CA PRO A 59 8.34 5.94 2.34
C PRO A 59 8.06 6.29 0.87
N TRP A 60 7.34 7.39 0.65
CA TRP A 60 7.08 7.88 -0.70
C TRP A 60 7.91 9.10 -1.02
N ILE A 61 8.21 9.27 -2.30
CA ILE A 61 8.80 10.49 -2.86
C ILE A 61 7.68 11.30 -3.50
N TYR A 62 7.51 12.55 -3.07
CA TYR A 62 6.56 13.48 -3.66
C TYR A 62 7.31 14.51 -4.54
N PRO A 63 6.73 14.95 -5.67
CA PRO A 63 7.34 15.98 -6.49
C PRO A 63 7.03 17.38 -5.94
N GLY A 64 7.99 18.30 -6.09
CA GLY A 64 7.74 19.73 -5.93
C GLY A 64 7.78 20.21 -4.48
N ASP A 65 6.96 21.23 -4.18
CA ASP A 65 6.97 21.89 -2.87
C ASP A 65 6.21 21.08 -1.81
N ARG A 66 6.73 21.06 -0.58
CA ARG A 66 6.14 20.32 0.56
C ARG A 66 4.68 20.71 0.81
N ILE A 67 4.36 22.00 0.81
CA ILE A 67 2.99 22.48 1.08
C ILE A 67 2.07 22.13 -0.09
N GLU A 68 2.56 22.17 -1.32
CA GLU A 68 1.81 21.72 -2.50
C GLU A 68 1.50 20.21 -2.42
N ALA A 69 2.48 19.38 -2.06
CA ALA A 69 2.29 17.95 -1.88
C ALA A 69 1.31 17.62 -0.74
N MET A 70 1.40 18.34 0.39
CA MET A 70 0.44 18.26 1.48
C MET A 70 -0.98 18.61 1.01
N ASN A 71 -1.13 19.68 0.23
CA ASN A 71 -2.44 20.07 -0.33
C ASN A 71 -2.98 19.01 -1.29
N GLN A 72 -2.13 18.47 -2.17
CA GLN A 72 -2.49 17.40 -3.10
C GLN A 72 -2.97 16.15 -2.36
N LEU A 73 -2.26 15.76 -1.30
CA LEU A 73 -2.65 14.62 -0.45
C LEU A 73 -4.04 14.80 0.13
N VAL A 74 -4.32 15.95 0.75
CA VAL A 74 -5.63 16.25 1.34
C VAL A 74 -6.71 16.27 0.25
N GLU A 75 -6.46 16.95 -0.87
CA GLU A 75 -7.42 17.03 -1.98
C GLU A 75 -7.81 15.62 -2.47
N VAL A 76 -6.84 14.79 -2.81
CA VAL A 76 -7.10 13.44 -3.34
C VAL A 76 -7.75 12.55 -2.29
N ALA A 77 -7.25 12.55 -1.06
CA ALA A 77 -7.75 11.67 -0.01
C ALA A 77 -9.18 12.02 0.45
N THR A 78 -9.57 13.30 0.34
CA THR A 78 -10.92 13.78 0.71
C THR A 78 -11.94 13.75 -0.44
N GLY A 79 -11.60 13.07 -1.54
CA GLY A 79 -12.52 12.86 -2.67
C GLY A 79 -12.40 13.89 -3.79
N GLY A 80 -11.32 14.67 -3.81
CA GLY A 80 -10.93 15.49 -4.95
C GLY A 80 -10.71 14.65 -6.21
N LEU A 81 -11.01 15.24 -7.35
CA LEU A 81 -10.76 14.58 -8.63
C LEU A 81 -9.25 14.43 -8.84
N TYR A 82 -8.81 13.22 -9.17
CA TYR A 82 -7.44 12.95 -9.57
C TYR A 82 -7.43 12.33 -10.95
N ASP A 83 -6.39 12.62 -11.73
CA ASP A 83 -6.10 11.83 -12.92
C ASP A 83 -5.54 10.49 -12.42
N PRO A 84 -6.24 9.35 -12.61
CA PRO A 84 -5.73 8.05 -12.21
C PRO A 84 -4.43 7.67 -12.93
N GLY A 85 -3.95 8.53 -13.82
CA GLY A 85 -2.94 8.22 -14.81
C GLY A 85 -3.50 7.12 -15.70
N VAL A 86 -2.70 6.71 -16.66
CA VAL A 86 -3.01 5.50 -17.40
C VAL A 86 -2.79 4.32 -16.43
N LYS A 87 -3.80 3.98 -15.62
CA LYS A 87 -4.01 2.61 -15.12
C LYS A 87 -4.32 1.72 -16.32
N ARG A 88 -3.34 1.56 -17.21
CA ARG A 88 -3.18 0.28 -17.86
C ARG A 88 -2.91 -0.65 -16.68
N THR A 89 -3.91 -1.44 -16.28
CA THR A 89 -3.59 -2.79 -15.81
C THR A 89 -2.44 -3.26 -16.69
N PRO A 90 -1.35 -3.84 -16.16
CA PRO A 90 -0.07 -3.90 -16.88
C PRO A 90 -0.17 -4.36 -18.34
N PHE A 91 -1.24 -5.07 -18.73
CA PHE A 91 -1.56 -5.37 -20.11
C PHE A 91 -3.04 -5.21 -20.56
N GLY A 92 -3.95 -4.59 -19.81
CA GLY A 92 -5.39 -4.54 -20.20
C GLY A 92 -6.10 -5.90 -20.07
N ARG A 93 -5.66 -6.76 -19.15
CA ARG A 93 -6.07 -8.17 -19.04
C ARG A 93 -6.59 -8.48 -17.64
N ASP A 94 -7.51 -9.44 -17.53
CA ASP A 94 -8.06 -9.90 -16.26
C ASP A 94 -7.00 -10.58 -15.39
N ARG A 95 -6.95 -10.26 -14.09
CA ARG A 95 -5.91 -10.77 -13.18
C ARG A 95 -5.99 -12.29 -12.96
N VAL A 96 -7.20 -12.85 -12.93
CA VAL A 96 -7.42 -14.29 -12.74
C VAL A 96 -7.05 -15.05 -14.03
N GLU A 97 -7.40 -14.51 -15.19
CA GLU A 97 -6.97 -15.08 -16.48
C GLU A 97 -5.45 -15.02 -16.66
N VAL A 98 -4.80 -13.91 -16.27
CA VAL A 98 -3.33 -13.79 -16.28
C VAL A 98 -2.67 -14.77 -15.31
N ALA A 99 -3.23 -14.92 -14.11
CA ALA A 99 -2.78 -15.89 -13.12
C ALA A 99 -2.84 -17.32 -13.66
N GLY A 100 -4.00 -17.71 -14.22
CA GLY A 100 -4.21 -19.02 -14.83
C GLY A 100 -3.27 -19.27 -16.02
N PHE A 101 -3.03 -18.25 -16.85
CA PHE A 101 -2.07 -18.34 -17.94
C PHE A 101 -0.64 -18.59 -17.44
N ILE A 102 -0.16 -17.84 -16.43
CA ILE A 102 1.17 -18.04 -15.84
C ILE A 102 1.31 -19.47 -15.30
N LEU A 103 0.36 -19.93 -14.48
CA LEU A 103 0.37 -21.29 -13.93
C LEU A 103 0.35 -22.37 -15.02
N GLY A 104 -0.54 -22.22 -16.00
CA GLY A 104 -0.66 -23.15 -17.11
C GLY A 104 0.61 -23.19 -17.97
N THR A 105 1.26 -22.05 -18.21
CA THR A 105 2.54 -22.03 -18.94
C THR A 105 3.65 -22.73 -18.17
N THR A 106 3.79 -22.49 -16.86
CA THR A 106 4.80 -23.19 -16.03
C THR A 106 4.54 -24.70 -16.01
N ALA A 107 3.29 -25.12 -15.85
CA ALA A 107 2.93 -26.54 -15.91
C ALA A 107 3.23 -27.16 -17.28
N ALA A 108 2.89 -26.49 -18.37
CA ALA A 108 3.16 -26.92 -19.74
C ALA A 108 4.67 -27.09 -20.00
N PHE A 109 5.51 -26.16 -19.50
CA PHE A 109 6.97 -26.27 -19.60
C PHE A 109 7.54 -27.48 -18.85
N VAL A 110 7.01 -27.80 -17.67
CA VAL A 110 7.49 -28.94 -16.86
C VAL A 110 6.98 -30.27 -17.40
N THR A 111 5.73 -30.31 -17.87
CA THR A 111 5.05 -31.55 -18.26
C THR A 111 5.09 -31.84 -19.76
N GLY A 112 5.60 -30.92 -20.57
CA GLY A 112 5.63 -31.02 -22.03
C GLY A 112 4.25 -30.90 -22.68
N GLN A 113 3.26 -30.34 -21.97
CA GLN A 113 1.93 -30.08 -22.50
C GLN A 113 1.91 -28.81 -23.36
N ASP A 114 0.82 -28.64 -24.13
CA ASP A 114 0.60 -27.43 -24.92
C ASP A 114 0.39 -26.21 -24.00
N LEU A 115 0.87 -25.05 -24.47
CA LEU A 115 0.71 -23.79 -23.74
C LEU A 115 -0.77 -23.38 -23.67
N PRO A 116 -1.24 -22.85 -22.53
CA PRO A 116 -2.60 -22.31 -22.43
C PRO A 116 -2.80 -21.10 -23.34
N ASP A 117 -4.06 -20.83 -23.68
CA ASP A 117 -4.41 -19.65 -24.48
C ASP A 117 -4.05 -18.34 -23.77
N LYS A 118 -3.47 -17.41 -24.54
CA LYS A 118 -3.09 -16.10 -24.02
C LYS A 118 -4.33 -15.30 -23.60
N PRO A 119 -4.32 -14.67 -22.41
CA PRO A 119 -5.43 -13.87 -21.93
C PRO A 119 -5.71 -12.71 -22.88
N LYS A 120 -6.98 -12.49 -23.19
CA LYS A 120 -7.41 -11.47 -24.16
C LYS A 120 -7.31 -10.09 -23.53
N GLN A 121 -6.81 -9.12 -24.28
CA GLN A 121 -6.89 -7.72 -23.87
C GLN A 121 -8.36 -7.29 -23.93
N ARG A 122 -8.91 -6.90 -22.79
CA ARG A 122 -10.21 -6.25 -22.72
C ARG A 122 -9.95 -4.75 -22.74
N ASN A 123 -10.50 -4.06 -23.73
CA ASN A 123 -10.65 -2.60 -23.68
C ASN A 123 -11.66 -2.31 -22.58
N ARG A 124 -11.21 -2.29 -21.32
CA ARG A 124 -12.05 -1.86 -20.21
C ARG A 124 -12.32 -0.38 -20.44
N GLN A 125 -13.55 -0.07 -20.84
CA GLN A 125 -14.07 1.29 -20.85
C GLN A 125 -13.71 1.93 -19.51
N GLN A 126 -13.21 3.17 -19.54
CA GLN A 126 -12.91 4.06 -18.40
C GLN A 126 -13.40 3.47 -17.08
N GLU A 127 -12.51 2.88 -16.29
CA GLU A 127 -12.85 2.54 -14.90
C GLU A 127 -13.36 3.83 -14.26
N GLU A 128 -14.61 3.80 -13.80
CA GLU A 128 -15.20 4.90 -13.03
C GLU A 128 -14.20 5.23 -11.93
N ILE A 129 -13.72 6.49 -11.91
CA ILE A 129 -12.68 6.91 -10.98
C ILE A 129 -13.27 6.78 -9.59
N GLU A 130 -12.83 5.76 -8.86
CA GLU A 130 -13.27 5.53 -7.49
C GLU A 130 -12.61 6.58 -6.59
N LEU A 131 -13.38 7.60 -6.23
CA LEU A 131 -12.94 8.66 -5.34
C LEU A 131 -12.73 8.12 -3.92
N PHE A 132 -11.79 8.72 -3.20
CA PHE A 132 -11.62 8.43 -1.78
C PHE A 132 -12.73 9.11 -0.98
N ASN A 133 -13.12 8.49 0.13
CA ASN A 133 -14.00 9.09 1.11
C ASN A 133 -13.21 9.32 2.39
N GLY A 134 -12.37 10.34 2.37
CA GLY A 134 -11.54 10.72 3.51
C GLY A 134 -11.96 12.03 4.15
N TYR A 135 -11.51 12.21 5.39
CA TYR A 135 -11.74 13.40 6.19
C TYR A 135 -10.43 13.85 6.84
N LEU A 136 -10.16 15.15 6.77
CA LEU A 136 -9.00 15.76 7.44
C LEU A 136 -9.27 15.93 8.93
N VAL A 137 -8.54 15.18 9.74
CA VAL A 137 -8.62 15.24 11.20
C VAL A 137 -7.71 16.33 11.74
N GLU A 138 -6.45 16.34 11.31
CA GLU A 138 -5.42 17.23 11.82
C GLU A 138 -4.41 17.57 10.72
N ARG A 139 -3.86 18.78 10.81
CA ARG A 139 -2.85 19.29 9.89
C ARG A 139 -1.95 20.28 10.61
N ASP A 140 -0.65 20.06 10.51
CA ASP A 140 0.40 20.97 10.95
C ASP A 140 1.37 21.23 9.78
N ASP A 141 1.32 22.44 9.22
CA ASP A 141 2.15 22.83 8.07
C ASP A 141 3.62 23.07 8.46
N GLU A 142 3.90 23.40 9.72
CA GLU A 142 5.26 23.68 10.20
C GLU A 142 6.02 22.36 10.38
N GLU A 143 5.41 21.42 11.11
CA GLU A 143 5.95 20.06 11.33
C GLU A 143 5.78 19.16 10.10
N GLY A 144 4.97 19.56 9.11
CA GLY A 144 4.68 18.74 7.94
C GLY A 144 3.85 17.51 8.26
N TYR A 145 2.95 17.60 9.24
CA TYR A 145 2.12 16.48 9.70
C TYR A 145 0.69 16.58 9.15
N ILE A 146 0.16 15.45 8.68
CA ILE A 146 -1.25 15.31 8.27
C ILE A 146 -1.81 14.04 8.89
N ARG A 147 -3.01 14.17 9.47
CA ARG A 147 -3.84 13.03 9.88
C ARG A 147 -5.17 13.04 9.15
N LEU A 148 -5.49 11.92 8.51
CA LEU A 148 -6.74 11.67 7.80
C LEU A 148 -7.46 10.46 8.40
N GLU A 149 -8.78 10.48 8.35
CA GLU A 149 -9.61 9.29 8.47
C GLU A 149 -10.11 8.94 7.07
N ILE A 150 -9.84 7.74 6.57
CA ILE A 150 -10.22 7.32 5.21
C ILE A 150 -11.13 6.10 5.30
N GLU A 151 -12.29 6.15 4.65
CA GLU A 151 -13.14 4.97 4.49
C GLU A 151 -12.65 4.12 3.31
N GLY A 152 -12.40 2.84 3.54
CA GLY A 152 -11.95 1.88 2.53
C GLY A 152 -12.98 0.80 2.21
N GLU A 153 -12.52 -0.28 1.57
CA GLU A 153 -13.37 -1.40 1.17
C GLU A 153 -14.14 -1.96 2.39
N GLY A 154 -15.45 -2.15 2.26
CA GLY A 154 -16.29 -2.68 3.34
C GLY A 154 -16.65 -1.68 4.44
N ALA A 155 -16.57 -0.37 4.17
CA ALA A 155 -16.83 0.71 5.12
C ALA A 155 -15.93 0.68 6.36
N ILE A 156 -14.74 0.10 6.21
CA ILE A 156 -13.70 0.10 7.24
C ILE A 156 -13.05 1.49 7.28
N ILE A 157 -12.94 2.06 8.48
CA ILE A 157 -12.26 3.33 8.70
C ILE A 157 -10.77 3.06 8.92
N TYR A 158 -9.92 3.85 8.28
CA TYR A 158 -8.48 3.82 8.42
C TYR A 158 -7.99 5.15 9.01
N ASP A 159 -7.21 5.11 10.08
CA ASP A 159 -6.43 6.25 10.54
C ASP A 159 -5.13 6.29 9.73
N ALA A 160 -4.96 7.38 8.99
CA ALA A 160 -3.82 7.64 8.11
C ALA A 160 -3.00 8.81 8.64
N GLU A 161 -1.70 8.61 8.76
CA GLU A 161 -0.76 9.61 9.27
C GLU A 161 0.40 9.75 8.30
N PHE A 162 0.75 11.00 8.03
CA PHE A 162 1.79 11.37 7.09
C PHE A 162 2.68 12.41 7.73
N ILE A 163 3.99 12.19 7.69
CA ILE A 163 4.97 13.19 8.11
C ILE A 163 5.93 13.47 6.96
N PHE A 164 5.93 14.72 6.51
CA PHE A 164 6.74 15.23 5.42
C PHE A 164 8.06 15.72 6.00
N LEU A 165 9.14 15.00 5.71
CA LEU A 165 10.43 15.27 6.32
C LEU A 165 10.93 16.66 5.90
N PRO A 166 11.50 17.46 6.83
CA PRO A 166 12.10 18.73 6.47
C PRO A 166 13.30 18.49 5.55
N ASP A 167 13.46 19.38 4.55
CA ASP A 167 14.57 19.38 3.59
C ASP A 167 14.69 18.14 2.68
N ASP A 168 13.68 17.26 2.67
CA ASP A 168 13.63 16.09 1.78
C ASP A 168 12.27 15.99 1.08
N GLU A 169 12.26 15.41 -0.11
CA GLU A 169 11.06 15.11 -0.90
C GLU A 169 10.43 13.77 -0.44
N LEU A 170 10.61 13.43 0.83
CA LEU A 170 10.18 12.17 1.44
C LEU A 170 9.02 12.36 2.41
N VAL A 171 8.08 11.43 2.35
CA VAL A 171 6.98 11.31 3.31
C VAL A 171 6.97 9.92 3.94
N ASP A 172 7.03 9.92 5.26
CA ASP A 172 6.81 8.74 6.09
C ASP A 172 5.32 8.55 6.32
N ILE A 173 4.88 7.29 6.31
CA ILE A 173 3.47 6.94 6.30
C ILE A 173 3.19 5.92 7.38
N ARG A 174 2.06 6.09 8.07
CA ARG A 174 1.43 5.08 8.89
C ARG A 174 -0.05 4.99 8.55
N LEU A 175 -0.55 3.78 8.41
CA LEU A 175 -1.96 3.53 8.11
C LEU A 175 -2.44 2.32 8.89
N SER A 176 -3.46 2.53 9.73
CA SER A 176 -4.05 1.46 10.54
C SER A 176 -5.56 1.40 10.32
N ALA A 177 -6.08 0.18 10.15
CA ALA A 177 -7.52 -0.02 10.10
C ALA A 177 -8.08 -0.03 11.53
N ARG A 178 -9.26 0.56 11.71
CA ARG A 178 -10.02 0.40 12.95
C ARG A 178 -10.65 -0.99 12.99
N GLY A 179 -10.39 -1.72 14.07
CA GLY A 179 -10.84 -3.10 14.25
C GLY A 179 -10.00 -4.13 13.47
N ASP A 180 -10.41 -5.40 13.56
CA ASP A 180 -9.67 -6.53 12.96
C ASP A 180 -10.09 -6.76 11.49
N ALA A 181 -9.87 -5.74 10.66
CA ALA A 181 -10.25 -5.70 9.26
C ALA A 181 -9.44 -6.69 8.40
N LYS A 182 -9.85 -7.96 8.39
CA LYS A 182 -9.27 -8.98 7.50
C LYS A 182 -9.96 -8.93 6.15
N SER A 183 -9.23 -8.54 5.12
CA SER A 183 -9.71 -8.65 3.75
C SER A 183 -8.67 -9.37 2.91
N GLY A 184 -8.99 -10.61 2.53
CA GLY A 184 -8.14 -11.43 1.69
C GLY A 184 -8.28 -11.05 0.22
N LYS A 185 -7.22 -10.49 -0.36
CA LYS A 185 -7.16 -10.19 -1.80
C LYS A 185 -6.06 -11.04 -2.45
N LEU A 186 -6.40 -11.73 -3.53
CA LEU A 186 -5.41 -12.50 -4.28
C LEU A 186 -4.39 -11.55 -4.94
N GLU A 187 -3.12 -11.73 -4.61
CA GLU A 187 -1.98 -10.98 -5.13
C GLU A 187 -0.88 -11.94 -5.61
N LEU A 188 0.01 -11.44 -6.46
CA LEU A 188 1.17 -12.18 -6.96
C LEU A 188 2.44 -11.67 -6.26
N SER A 189 3.05 -12.52 -5.44
CA SER A 189 4.35 -12.36 -4.81
C SER A 189 5.46 -12.97 -5.69
N TYR A 190 6.62 -12.32 -5.72
CA TYR A 190 7.82 -12.87 -6.37
C TYR A 190 8.45 -14.02 -5.58
N LEU A 191 8.23 -14.11 -4.27
CA LEU A 191 8.80 -15.14 -3.39
C LEU A 191 7.88 -16.35 -3.20
N ASP A 192 6.57 -16.09 -3.17
CA ASP A 192 5.57 -17.08 -2.75
C ASP A 192 4.51 -17.38 -3.82
N GLY A 193 4.58 -16.71 -4.97
CA GLY A 193 3.61 -16.91 -6.05
C GLY A 193 2.27 -16.28 -5.69
N PHE A 194 1.20 -17.05 -5.68
CA PHE A 194 -0.13 -16.51 -5.35
C PHE A 194 -0.30 -16.42 -3.84
N ILE A 195 -0.43 -15.21 -3.33
CA ILE A 195 -0.70 -14.94 -1.91
C ILE A 195 -2.10 -14.35 -1.75
N ILE A 196 -2.72 -14.64 -0.62
CA ILE A 196 -3.88 -13.89 -0.15
C ILE A 196 -3.32 -12.78 0.74
N SER A 197 -3.30 -11.57 0.21
CA SER A 197 -2.94 -10.37 0.98
C SER A 197 -4.07 -10.06 1.94
N GLU A 198 -3.80 -10.11 3.24
CA GLU A 198 -4.79 -9.82 4.29
C GLU A 198 -4.70 -8.37 4.78
N ASN A 199 -3.57 -7.71 4.55
CA ASN A 199 -3.29 -6.35 5.01
C ASN A 199 -4.01 -5.32 4.12
N ALA A 200 -5.21 -4.93 4.54
CA ALA A 200 -6.06 -3.99 3.83
C ALA A 200 -5.44 -2.58 3.77
N SER A 201 -4.79 -2.17 4.86
CA SER A 201 -4.10 -0.88 4.97
C SER A 201 -3.04 -0.73 3.88
N ARG A 202 -2.18 -1.74 3.67
CA ARG A 202 -1.18 -1.72 2.61
C ARG A 202 -1.79 -1.43 1.23
N ARG A 203 -2.95 -2.02 0.94
CA ARG A 203 -3.62 -1.84 -0.36
C ARG A 203 -4.24 -0.46 -0.52
N LEU A 204 -4.87 0.06 0.54
CA LEU A 204 -5.38 1.43 0.53
C LEU A 204 -4.23 2.44 0.35
N CYS A 205 -3.12 2.20 1.06
CA CYS A 205 -1.90 3.00 0.96
C CYS A 205 -1.35 3.05 -0.47
N GLU A 206 -1.20 1.89 -1.13
CA GLU A 206 -0.77 1.83 -2.54
C GLU A 206 -1.79 2.49 -3.48
N LYS A 207 -3.10 2.30 -3.25
CA LYS A 207 -4.14 2.94 -4.06
C LYS A 207 -4.03 4.46 -3.99
N LEU A 208 -3.82 5.00 -2.79
CA LEU A 208 -3.63 6.45 -2.55
C LEU A 208 -2.36 6.95 -3.23
N ARG A 209 -1.23 6.26 -3.06
CA ARG A 209 0.04 6.61 -3.75
C ARG A 209 -0.13 6.70 -5.26
N PHE A 210 -0.81 5.71 -5.87
CA PHE A 210 -1.07 5.72 -7.30
C PHE A 210 -1.95 6.88 -7.74
N ALA A 211 -2.95 7.26 -6.94
CA ALA A 211 -3.80 8.42 -7.22
C ALA A 211 -3.02 9.73 -7.16
N LEU A 212 -2.06 9.84 -6.23
CA LEU A 212 -1.16 10.98 -6.09
C LEU A 212 -0.06 11.03 -7.16
N ARG A 213 0.22 9.89 -7.80
CA ARG A 213 1.34 9.68 -8.72
C ARG A 213 2.71 9.87 -8.06
N TRP A 214 2.79 9.56 -6.78
CA TRP A 214 4.04 9.61 -6.02
C TRP A 214 4.83 8.32 -6.17
N GLU A 215 6.15 8.42 -6.04
CA GLU A 215 7.06 7.31 -6.23
C GLU A 215 7.39 6.62 -4.90
N ILE A 216 7.91 5.41 -4.98
CA ILE A 216 8.40 4.69 -3.80
C ILE A 216 9.86 5.06 -3.59
N ALA A 217 10.22 5.46 -2.37
CA ALA A 217 11.59 5.76 -2.01
C ALA A 217 12.48 4.50 -2.10
N VAL A 218 13.68 4.66 -2.63
CA VAL A 218 14.68 3.58 -2.64
C VAL A 218 15.34 3.53 -1.27
N VAL A 219 15.12 2.43 -0.55
CA VAL A 219 15.74 2.17 0.76
C VAL A 219 16.98 1.30 0.53
N ILE A 220 18.16 1.75 0.94
CA ILE A 220 19.42 1.01 0.75
C ILE A 220 19.49 -0.21 1.70
N THR A 221 19.01 -1.33 1.19
CA THR A 221 19.42 -2.76 1.31
C THR A 221 19.92 -3.40 2.62
N SER A 222 19.87 -2.78 3.79
CA SER A 222 19.97 -3.52 5.08
C SER A 222 18.62 -3.67 5.81
N PHE A 223 17.64 -2.84 5.46
CA PHE A 223 16.33 -2.78 6.13
C PHE A 223 15.17 -3.26 5.25
N ASP A 224 15.41 -3.66 4.00
CA ASP A 224 14.37 -4.27 3.14
C ASP A 224 14.50 -5.81 3.20
N PRO A 225 13.63 -6.52 3.94
CA PRO A 225 13.68 -7.98 4.06
C PRO A 225 13.51 -8.71 2.72
N ARG A 226 12.98 -8.03 1.69
CA ARG A 226 12.73 -8.58 0.35
C ARG A 226 13.98 -8.58 -0.54
N PHE A 227 15.00 -7.78 -0.24
CA PHE A 227 16.27 -7.74 -0.98
C PHE A 227 17.37 -8.63 -0.37
N ASN A 228 17.01 -9.53 0.53
CA ASN A 228 17.91 -10.60 0.94
C ASN A 228 18.08 -11.58 -0.24
N ASN A 229 19.15 -11.38 -1.03
CA ASN A 229 19.53 -12.19 -2.20
C ASN A 229 19.71 -13.70 -1.93
N GLY A 230 19.56 -14.16 -0.68
CA GLY A 230 19.59 -15.58 -0.32
C GLY A 230 18.25 -16.31 -0.42
N ARG A 231 17.14 -15.63 -0.76
CA ARG A 231 15.80 -16.26 -0.86
C ARG A 231 15.48 -16.69 -2.29
N GLU A 232 15.16 -17.97 -2.44
CA GLU A 232 14.74 -18.59 -3.70
C GLU A 232 13.34 -18.09 -4.13
N LEU A 233 13.19 -17.71 -5.40
CA LEU A 233 11.91 -17.24 -5.95
C LEU A 233 10.94 -18.42 -6.13
N TRP A 234 9.63 -18.18 -6.07
CA TRP A 234 8.65 -19.29 -6.11
C TRP A 234 8.73 -20.13 -7.39
N PHE A 235 9.09 -19.50 -8.51
CA PHE A 235 9.19 -20.16 -9.80
C PHE A 235 10.52 -20.91 -9.96
N GLU A 236 11.53 -20.65 -9.13
CA GLU A 236 12.80 -21.38 -9.11
C GLU A 236 12.68 -22.72 -8.37
N LYS A 237 11.83 -22.77 -7.33
CA LYS A 237 11.53 -23.98 -6.53
C LYS A 237 11.30 -25.25 -7.36
N PRO A 238 10.44 -25.25 -8.41
CA PRO A 238 10.27 -26.44 -9.25
C PRO A 238 11.50 -26.77 -10.10
N PHE A 239 12.29 -25.80 -10.56
CA PHE A 239 13.52 -26.07 -11.34
C PHE A 239 14.64 -26.63 -10.47
N ASN A 240 14.81 -26.09 -9.26
CA ASN A 240 15.78 -26.58 -8.29
C ASN A 240 15.41 -27.98 -7.78
N ALA A 241 14.11 -28.27 -7.56
CA ALA A 241 13.64 -29.62 -7.25
C ALA A 241 13.95 -30.65 -8.37
N LEU A 242 14.06 -30.18 -9.62
CA LEU A 242 14.42 -30.99 -10.78
C LEU A 242 15.94 -31.00 -11.07
N GLY A 243 16.75 -30.33 -10.25
CA GLY A 243 18.20 -30.24 -10.42
C GLY A 243 18.65 -29.34 -11.58
N ILE A 244 17.75 -28.49 -12.11
CA ILE A 244 18.02 -27.56 -13.20
C ILE A 244 18.27 -26.18 -12.59
N GLY A 245 19.49 -25.92 -12.07
CA GLY A 245 19.78 -24.59 -11.52
C GLY A 245 21.02 -24.42 -10.64
N THR A 246 21.63 -25.49 -10.12
CA THR A 246 22.81 -25.36 -9.26
C THR A 246 24.10 -25.24 -10.07
N GLN A 247 24.45 -24.02 -10.49
CA GLN A 247 25.87 -23.66 -10.46
C GLN A 247 26.19 -23.21 -9.05
N SER A 248 26.84 -24.10 -8.31
CA SER A 248 27.53 -23.79 -7.08
C SER A 248 28.50 -22.62 -7.32
N ALA A 249 28.12 -21.41 -6.92
CA ALA A 249 29.07 -20.32 -6.73
C ALA A 249 29.88 -20.62 -5.46
N ASN A 250 30.89 -21.49 -5.59
CA ASN A 250 32.02 -21.53 -4.68
C ASN A 250 33.05 -20.50 -5.16
N GLN A 251 33.02 -19.30 -4.57
CA GLN A 251 34.20 -18.49 -4.19
C GLN A 251 33.77 -17.20 -3.49
#